data_AF-A0A354CQ08-F1
#
_entry.id   AF-A0A354CQ08-F1
#
_cell.length_a   1.000
_cell.length_b   1.000
_cell.length_c   1.000
_cell.angle_alpha   90.00
_cell.angle_beta   90.00
_cell.angle_gamma   90.00
#
_symmetry.space_group_name_H-M   'P 1'
#
loop_
_entity.id
_entity.type
_entity.pdbx_description
1 polymer ?
#
loop_
_entity_poly.entity_id
_entity_poly.type
_entity_poly.pdbx_seq_one_letter_code
_entity_poly.pdbx_strand_id
1 'polypeptide(L)'
;KLIAGPNGTYICDECVSVCEEILNEEFDDYDDDAKNAADMEINLLKPMEIKEFLDEYVIGQEEAKKVLSVAVYNHYKRIMRKAEDDDVELQKSNIL
;
A
#
# COMPACT_ATOMS: atom_id res chain seq x y z
N LYS A 1 -33.39 1.45 22.20
CA LYS A 1 -33.00 2.07 23.49
C LYS A 1 -32.41 3.45 23.17
N LEU A 2 -32.33 4.36 24.13
CA LEU A 2 -31.80 5.71 23.93
C LEU A 2 -30.56 5.90 24.79
N ILE A 3 -29.49 6.40 24.17
CA ILE A 3 -28.18 6.65 24.78
C ILE A 3 -28.02 8.17 24.89
N ALA A 4 -27.66 8.66 26.07
CA ALA A 4 -27.49 10.08 26.33
C ALA A 4 -26.03 10.49 26.10
N GLY A 5 -25.84 11.56 25.32
CA GLY A 5 -24.55 12.21 25.07
C GLY A 5 -24.41 13.54 25.83
N PRO A 6 -23.22 14.17 25.74
CA PRO A 6 -22.98 15.47 26.35
C PRO A 6 -23.92 16.55 25.78
N ASN A 7 -24.14 17.63 26.56
CA ASN A 7 -25.02 18.76 26.21
C ASN A 7 -26.51 18.40 25.97
N GLY A 8 -26.98 17.27 26.50
CA GLY A 8 -28.39 16.88 26.38
C GLY A 8 -28.76 16.34 25.00
N THR A 9 -27.77 15.90 24.21
CA THR A 9 -28.01 15.18 22.97
C THR A 9 -28.36 13.73 23.26
N TYR A 10 -29.27 13.13 22.48
CA TYR A 10 -29.67 11.73 22.62
C TYR A 10 -29.59 11.04 21.26
N ILE A 11 -29.16 9.78 21.26
CA ILE A 11 -29.09 8.93 20.07
C ILE A 11 -29.81 7.61 20.33
N CYS A 12 -30.52 7.07 19.33
CA CYS A 12 -31.17 5.76 19.44
C CYS A 12 -30.25 4.65 18.92
N ASP A 13 -30.45 3.42 19.42
CA ASP A 13 -29.62 2.28 19.03
C ASP A 13 -29.59 2.03 17.52
N GLU A 14 -30.71 2.24 16.82
CA GLU A 14 -30.78 2.07 15.36
C GLU A 14 -29.90 3.08 14.63
N CYS A 15 -29.92 4.34 15.05
CA CYS A 15 -29.03 5.36 14.52
C CYS A 15 -27.56 5.07 14.87
N VAL A 16 -27.27 4.44 16.01
CA VAL A 16 -25.89 4.00 16.32
C VAL A 16 -25.43 2.96 15.31
N SER A 17 -26.26 1.97 14.97
CA SER A 17 -25.91 0.94 13.98
C SER A 17 -25.75 1.51 12.57
N VAL A 18 -26.62 2.43 12.15
CA VAL A 18 -26.48 3.09 10.84
C VAL A 18 -25.24 3.99 10.80
N CYS A 19 -24.96 4.73 11.87
CA CYS A 19 -23.72 5.50 11.97
C CYS A 19 -22.49 4.59 12.00
N GLU A 20 -22.57 3.43 12.64
CA GLU A 20 -21.50 2.43 12.64
C GLU A 20 -21.27 1.85 11.24
N GLU A 21 -22.32 1.60 10.46
CA GLU A 21 -22.20 1.16 9.05
C GLU A 21 -21.58 2.24 8.17
N ILE A 22 -22.06 3.49 8.26
CA ILE A 22 -21.48 4.63 7.51
C ILE A 22 -20.02 4.87 7.91
N LEU A 23 -19.72 4.81 9.21
CA LEU A 23 -18.36 4.93 9.69
C LEU A 23 -17.52 3.76 9.19
N ASN A 24 -18.02 2.53 9.17
CA ASN A 24 -17.29 1.37 8.67
C ASN A 24 -17.11 1.39 7.15
N GLU A 25 -18.04 1.95 6.37
CA GLU A 25 -17.83 2.19 4.93
C GLU A 25 -16.73 3.25 4.71
N GLU A 26 -16.74 4.34 5.49
CA GLU A 26 -15.62 5.29 5.48
C GLU A 26 -14.33 4.65 5.99
N PHE A 27 -14.39 3.80 7.03
CA PHE A 27 -13.25 3.08 7.53
C PHE A 27 -12.80 1.98 6.59
N ASP A 28 -13.61 1.39 5.71
CA ASP A 28 -13.12 0.46 4.68
C ASP A 28 -12.34 1.24 3.59
N ASP A 29 -12.72 2.49 3.32
CA ASP A 29 -11.91 3.43 2.52
C ASP A 29 -10.63 3.90 3.26
N TYR A 30 -10.66 4.02 4.60
CA TYR A 30 -9.49 4.41 5.43
C TYR A 30 -8.66 3.24 6.01
N ASP A 31 -9.16 2.01 6.04
CA ASP A 31 -8.44 0.75 6.32
C ASP A 31 -7.84 0.22 5.03
N ASP A 32 -8.27 0.70 3.86
CA ASP A 32 -7.38 0.78 2.72
C ASP A 32 -6.27 1.77 3.13
N ASP A 33 -6.47 3.07 3.33
CA ASP A 33 -5.35 4.02 3.45
C ASP A 33 -4.41 3.91 4.68
N ALA A 34 -4.88 3.49 5.87
CA ALA A 34 -4.07 3.36 7.09
C ALA A 34 -3.51 1.95 7.31
N LYS A 35 -4.09 0.91 6.68
CA LYS A 35 -3.30 -0.28 6.38
C LYS A 35 -2.33 0.04 5.25
N ASN A 36 -2.67 0.83 4.23
CA ASN A 36 -1.83 1.18 3.06
C ASN A 36 -0.62 2.09 3.35
N ALA A 37 -0.45 2.61 4.57
CA ALA A 37 0.86 3.15 4.97
C ALA A 37 1.84 2.02 5.40
N ALA A 38 1.32 0.86 5.80
CA ALA A 38 2.07 -0.39 6.00
C ALA A 38 1.86 -1.41 4.84
N ASP A 39 0.80 -1.24 4.04
CA ASP A 39 0.31 -2.02 2.88
C ASP A 39 0.54 -1.27 1.56
N MET A 40 1.30 -0.17 1.56
CA MET A 40 2.12 0.18 0.40
C MET A 40 3.26 -0.84 0.22
N GLU A 41 3.10 -2.09 0.66
CA GLU A 41 3.61 -3.23 -0.06
C GLU A 41 2.88 -3.26 -1.42
N ILE A 42 3.34 -2.44 -2.37
CA ILE A 42 3.32 -2.85 -3.77
C ILE A 42 3.73 -4.32 -3.71
N ASN A 43 2.83 -5.25 -4.02
CA ASN A 43 3.12 -6.68 -3.95
C ASN A 43 4.19 -6.96 -5.00
N LEU A 44 5.43 -6.70 -4.59
CA LEU A 44 6.54 -6.49 -5.47
C LEU A 44 7.04 -7.88 -5.77
N LEU A 45 6.57 -8.38 -6.91
CA LEU A 45 6.94 -9.69 -7.44
C LEU A 45 8.44 -9.91 -7.27
N LYS A 46 8.80 -11.05 -6.70
CA LYS A 46 10.20 -11.44 -6.57
C LYS A 46 10.82 -11.48 -7.96
N PRO A 47 12.13 -11.26 -8.10
CA PRO A 47 12.80 -11.31 -9.41
C PRO A 47 12.54 -12.62 -10.17
N MET A 48 12.30 -13.72 -9.46
CA MET A 48 11.94 -15.01 -10.04
C MET A 48 10.56 -14.98 -10.71
N GLU A 49 9.55 -14.41 -10.05
CA GLU A 49 8.19 -14.26 -10.57
C GLU A 49 8.16 -13.29 -11.76
N ILE A 50 8.94 -12.20 -11.72
CA ILE A 50 9.10 -11.28 -12.86
C ILE A 50 9.75 -12.01 -14.04
N LYS A 51 10.74 -12.86 -13.78
CA LYS A 51 11.41 -13.64 -14.83
C LYS A 51 10.47 -14.67 -15.45
N GLU A 52 9.68 -15.38 -14.64
CA GLU A 52 8.67 -16.34 -15.11
C GLU A 52 7.62 -15.65 -15.98
N PHE A 53 7.14 -14.47 -15.58
CA PHE A 53 6.26 -13.68 -16.41
C PHE A 53 6.91 -13.28 -17.75
N LEU A 54 8.20 -12.88 -17.73
CA LEU A 54 8.94 -12.59 -18.96
C LEU A 54 9.14 -13.83 -19.84
N ASP A 55 9.21 -15.04 -19.28
CA ASP A 55 9.35 -16.29 -20.04
C ASP A 55 8.12 -16.58 -20.90
N GLU A 56 6.93 -16.11 -20.51
CA GLU A 56 5.70 -16.27 -21.30
C GLU A 56 5.74 -15.50 -22.63
N TYR A 57 6.53 -14.42 -22.71
CA TYR A 57 6.57 -13.50 -23.85
C TYR A 57 7.93 -13.45 -24.56
N VAL A 58 9.03 -13.81 -23.86
CA VAL A 58 10.41 -13.67 -24.35
C VAL A 58 11.15 -15.02 -24.31
N ILE A 59 11.38 -15.58 -25.49
CA ILE A 59 12.10 -16.84 -25.66
C ILE A 59 13.62 -16.61 -25.65
N GLY A 60 14.34 -17.32 -24.78
CA GLY A 60 15.79 -17.19 -24.61
C GLY A 60 16.18 -15.94 -23.81
N GLN A 61 17.39 -15.41 -24.04
CA GLN A 61 17.89 -14.19 -23.36
C GLN A 61 17.89 -14.30 -21.81
N GLU A 62 18.30 -15.45 -21.28
CA GLU A 62 18.24 -15.74 -19.84
C GLU A 62 18.99 -14.71 -18.99
N GLU A 63 20.18 -14.28 -19.43
CA GLU A 63 20.97 -13.30 -18.70
C GLU A 63 20.28 -11.93 -18.65
N ALA A 64 19.70 -11.48 -19.78
CA ALA A 64 18.98 -10.21 -19.84
C ALA A 64 17.72 -10.22 -18.96
N LYS A 65 16.92 -11.30 -19.01
CA LYS A 65 15.73 -11.45 -18.16
C LYS A 65 16.10 -11.42 -16.68
N LYS A 66 17.15 -12.12 -16.28
CA LYS A 66 17.66 -12.10 -14.89
C LYS A 66 18.07 -10.69 -14.45
N VAL A 67 18.85 -9.99 -15.26
CA VAL A 67 19.32 -8.63 -14.96
C VAL A 67 18.14 -7.66 -14.84
N LEU A 68 17.19 -7.72 -15.78
CA LEU A 68 16.00 -6.87 -15.77
C LEU A 68 15.12 -7.13 -14.55
N SER A 69 14.83 -8.40 -14.23
CA SER A 69 14.00 -8.74 -13.07
C SER A 69 14.58 -8.22 -11.76
N VAL A 70 15.90 -8.32 -11.57
CA VAL A 70 16.58 -7.79 -10.37
C VAL A 70 16.62 -6.25 -10.38
N ALA A 71 16.87 -5.64 -11.53
CA ALA A 71 16.94 -4.18 -11.66
C ALA A 71 15.58 -3.51 -11.37
N VAL A 72 14.50 -4.07 -11.92
CA VAL A 72 13.13 -3.57 -11.73
C VAL A 72 12.69 -3.74 -10.27
N TYR A 73 12.93 -4.92 -9.67
CA TYR A 73 12.67 -5.17 -8.25
C TYR A 73 13.38 -4.14 -7.36
N ASN A 74 14.68 -3.93 -7.56
CA ASN A 74 15.44 -2.96 -6.78
C ASN A 74 15.01 -1.51 -7.04
N HIS A 75 14.57 -1.19 -8.25
CA HIS A 75 14.08 0.14 -8.61
C HIS A 75 12.81 0.48 -7.82
N TYR A 76 11.81 -0.41 -7.82
CA TYR A 76 10.58 -0.22 -7.06
C TYR A 76 10.83 -0.20 -5.57
N LYS A 77 11.68 -1.10 -5.05
CA LYS A 77 12.10 -1.08 -3.64
C LYS A 77 12.73 0.25 -3.22
N ARG A 78 13.46 0.92 -4.11
CA ARG A 78 14.05 2.25 -3.86
C ARG A 78 13.01 3.37 -3.92
N ILE A 79 12.01 3.28 -4.79
CA ILE A 79 10.91 4.24 -4.89
C ILE A 79 10.05 4.18 -3.62
N MET A 80 9.70 2.97 -3.17
CA MET A 80 8.89 2.75 -1.97
C MET A 80 9.57 3.31 -0.72
N ARG A 81 10.89 3.07 -0.58
CA ARG A 81 11.67 3.68 0.51
C ARG A 81 11.71 5.21 0.46
N LYS A 82 11.71 5.81 -0.73
CA LYS A 82 11.67 7.27 -0.87
C LYS A 82 10.30 7.86 -0.50
N ALA A 83 9.21 7.13 -0.72
CA ALA A 83 7.88 7.56 -0.32
C ALA A 83 7.73 7.59 1.22
N GLU A 84 8.40 6.67 1.93
CA GLU A 84 8.50 6.69 3.40
C GLU A 84 9.42 7.81 3.93
N ASP A 85 10.48 8.16 3.19
CA ASP A 85 11.46 9.20 3.55
C ASP A 85 11.09 10.62 3.08
N ASP A 86 9.95 10.86 2.42
CA ASP A 86 9.56 12.24 2.01
C ASP A 86 9.13 13.13 3.20
N ASP A 87 9.10 12.59 4.42
CA ASP A 87 9.04 13.36 5.69
C ASP A 87 10.45 13.62 6.30
N VAL A 88 11.52 13.11 5.68
CA VAL A 88 12.91 13.30 6.13
C VAL A 88 13.84 13.57 4.93
N GLU A 89 14.20 14.84 4.73
CA GLU A 89 15.08 15.31 3.67
C GLU A 89 16.31 14.42 3.41
N LEU A 90 16.25 13.55 2.40
CA LEU A 90 17.37 12.72 2.00
C LEU A 90 18.43 13.55 1.27
N GLN A 91 19.51 13.88 1.98
CA GLN A 91 20.74 14.42 1.39
C GLN A 91 21.29 13.45 0.33
N LYS A 92 21.39 13.97 -0.90
CA LYS A 92 22.06 13.36 -2.07
C LYS A 92 23.33 12.60 -1.66
N SER A 93 23.26 11.28 -1.70
CA SER A 93 24.47 10.45 -1.66
C SER A 93 24.61 9.67 -2.97
N ASN A 94 25.45 10.24 -3.82
CA ASN A 94 26.34 9.62 -4.80
C ASN A 94 25.83 8.41 -5.61
N ILE A 95 25.60 8.71 -6.89
CA ILE A 95 25.59 7.80 -8.03
C ILE A 95 27.02 7.26 -8.24
N LEU A 96 27.15 5.96 -8.53
CA LEU A 96 28.37 5.30 -9.01
C LEU A 96 28.14 4.83 -10.45
#